data_AF-A0A7K0KVE9-F1
#
_entry.id   AF-A0A7K0KVE9-F1
#
_cell.length_a   1.000
_cell.length_b   1.000
_cell.length_c   1.000
_cell.angle_alpha   90.00
_cell.angle_beta   90.00
_cell.angle_gamma   90.00
#
_symmetry.space_group_name_H-M   'P 1'
#
loop_
_entity.id
_entity.type
_entity.pdbx_description
1 polymer ?
#
loop_
_entity_poly.entity_id
_entity_poly.type
_entity_poly.pdbx_seq_one_letter_code
_entity_poly.pdbx_strand_id
1 'polypeptide(L)'
;MKTAFKKREARSGYVFALPAGILVLSLVIYPLTYGIFISFFKTNLIDSWQFVGLRYYKQILTNHDFLQSIKVSGTFAFFVVVGNLIVGLLLATILNQKIRFAT
;
A
#
# COMPACT_ATOMS: atom_id res chain seq x y z
N MET A 1 34.52 -23.63 3.29
CA MET A 1 33.48 -24.06 4.27
C MET A 1 32.44 -22.97 4.65
N LYS A 2 32.80 -21.68 4.78
CA LYS A 2 31.85 -20.61 5.18
C LYS A 2 30.68 -20.37 4.20
N THR A 3 30.86 -20.69 2.92
CA THR A 3 29.86 -20.48 1.86
C THR A 3 28.66 -21.44 1.92
N ALA A 4 28.89 -22.68 2.37
CA ALA A 4 27.84 -23.69 2.50
C ALA A 4 26.89 -23.39 3.67
N PHE A 5 27.42 -22.88 4.78
CA PHE A 5 26.61 -22.42 5.92
C PHE A 5 25.73 -21.22 5.56
N LYS A 6 26.28 -20.21 4.87
CA LYS A 6 25.53 -19.02 4.43
C LYS A 6 24.36 -19.36 3.49
N LYS A 7 24.53 -20.34 2.59
CA LYS A 7 23.46 -20.85 1.72
C LYS A 7 22.39 -21.64 2.48
N ARG A 8 22.78 -22.43 3.49
CA ARG A 8 21.84 -23.24 4.29
C ARG A 8 20.99 -22.36 5.20
N GLU A 9 21.59 -21.32 5.79
CA GLU A 9 20.91 -20.31 6.61
C GLU A 9 19.92 -19.48 5.78
N ALA A 10 20.32 -19.01 4.58
CA ALA A 10 19.42 -18.31 3.67
C ALA A 10 18.24 -19.20 3.24
N ARG A 11 18.50 -20.48 2.93
CA ARG A 11 17.44 -21.43 2.56
C ARG A 11 16.45 -21.67 3.71
N SER A 12 16.94 -21.79 4.95
CA SER A 12 16.07 -21.87 6.13
C SER A 12 15.24 -20.61 6.31
N GLY A 13 15.83 -19.42 6.15
CA GLY A 13 15.11 -18.15 6.20
C GLY A 13 13.98 -18.05 5.18
N TYR A 14 14.21 -18.47 3.93
CA TYR A 14 13.15 -18.52 2.92
C TYR A 14 12.03 -19.50 3.30
N VAL A 15 12.35 -20.67 3.84
CA VAL A 15 11.33 -21.65 4.26
C VAL A 15 10.44 -21.10 5.38
N PHE A 16 10.99 -20.34 6.33
CA PHE A 16 10.18 -19.68 7.35
C PHE A 16 9.35 -18.51 6.82
N ALA A 17 9.85 -17.79 5.80
CA ALA A 17 9.13 -16.70 5.16
C ALA A 17 8.05 -17.18 4.17
N LEU A 18 8.18 -18.40 3.63
CA LEU A 18 7.30 -18.94 2.58
C LEU A 18 5.81 -18.93 2.95
N PRO A 19 5.36 -19.38 4.14
CA PRO A 19 3.94 -19.36 4.50
C PRO A 19 3.36 -17.94 4.50
N ALA A 20 4.07 -16.98 5.08
CA ALA A 20 3.68 -15.58 5.06
C ALA A 20 3.68 -15.01 3.63
N GLY A 21 4.69 -15.35 2.84
CA GLY A 21 4.78 -14.97 1.42
C GLY A 21 3.60 -15.50 0.61
N ILE A 22 3.21 -16.76 0.80
CA ILE A 22 2.04 -17.35 0.13
C ILE A 22 0.76 -16.61 0.51
N LEU A 23 0.58 -16.26 1.79
CA LEU A 23 -0.60 -15.48 2.21
C LEU A 23 -0.63 -14.10 1.55
N VAL A 24 0.50 -13.40 1.49
CA VAL A 24 0.59 -12.10 0.80
C VAL A 24 0.30 -12.26 -0.71
N LEU A 25 0.86 -13.28 -1.35
CA LEU A 25 0.61 -13.54 -2.78
C LEU A 25 -0.87 -13.82 -3.06
N SER A 26 -1.50 -14.69 -2.26
CA SER A 26 -2.87 -15.13 -2.49
C SER A 26 -3.92 -14.11 -2.06
N LEU A 27 -3.69 -13.38 -0.96
CA LEU A 27 -4.70 -12.48 -0.38
C LEU A 27 -4.51 -11.02 -0.76
N VAL A 28 -3.32 -10.63 -1.21
CA VAL A 28 -3.01 -9.24 -1.59
C VAL A 28 -2.69 -9.17 -3.07
N ILE A 29 -1.68 -9.91 -3.54
CA ILE A 29 -1.22 -9.77 -4.94
C ILE A 29 -2.26 -10.31 -5.94
N TYR A 30 -2.85 -11.47 -5.67
CA TYR A 30 -3.88 -12.06 -6.55
C TYR A 30 -5.08 -11.12 -6.78
N PRO A 31 -5.80 -10.62 -5.74
CA PRO A 31 -6.92 -9.73 -5.99
C PRO A 31 -6.52 -8.39 -6.59
N LEU A 32 -5.33 -7.84 -6.26
CA LEU A 32 -4.83 -6.62 -6.90
C LEU A 32 -4.58 -6.79 -8.39
N THR A 33 -3.89 -7.87 -8.77
CA THR A 33 -3.60 -8.16 -10.19
C THR A 33 -4.88 -8.47 -10.97
N TYR A 34 -5.81 -9.21 -10.36
CA TYR A 34 -7.12 -9.47 -10.96
C TYR A 34 -7.97 -8.19 -11.09
N GLY A 35 -7.94 -7.30 -10.11
CA GLY A 35 -8.61 -6.00 -10.16
C GLY A 35 -8.05 -5.10 -11.28
N ILE A 36 -6.73 -5.09 -11.45
CA ILE A 36 -6.06 -4.40 -12.58
C ILE A 36 -6.48 -5.03 -13.91
N PHE A 37 -6.59 -6.36 -13.99
CA PHE A 37 -7.07 -6.99 -15.22
C PHE A 37 -8.51 -6.56 -15.54
N ILE A 38 -9.42 -6.64 -14.55
CA ILE A 38 -10.83 -6.27 -14.72
C ILE A 38 -11.01 -4.79 -15.06
N SER A 39 -10.18 -3.87 -14.57
CA SER A 39 -10.36 -2.43 -14.82
C SER A 39 -10.20 -2.03 -16.30
N PHE A 40 -9.64 -2.90 -17.15
CA PHE A 40 -9.63 -2.73 -18.61
C PHE A 40 -10.90 -3.21 -19.32
N PHE A 41 -11.81 -3.85 -18.59
CA PHE A 41 -13.06 -4.40 -19.13
C PHE A 41 -14.26 -3.65 -18.56
N LYS A 42 -15.27 -3.46 -19.41
CA LYS A 42 -16.63 -3.18 -18.97
C LYS A 42 -17.26 -4.51 -18.61
N THR A 43 -17.41 -4.74 -17.31
CA THR A 43 -18.11 -5.90 -16.76
C THR A 43 -19.27 -5.42 -15.89
N ASN A 44 -20.45 -6.01 -16.08
CA ASN A 44 -21.60 -5.86 -15.20
C ASN A 44 -22.01 -7.26 -14.71
N LEU A 45 -22.83 -7.36 -13.66
CA LEU A 45 -23.35 -8.66 -13.19
C LEU A 45 -24.22 -9.37 -14.24
N ILE A 46 -24.69 -8.66 -15.27
CA ILE A 46 -25.66 -9.12 -16.26
C ILE A 46 -25.05 -9.19 -17.68
N ASP A 47 -24.15 -8.27 -18.03
CA ASP A 47 -23.60 -8.14 -19.38
C ASP A 47 -22.33 -8.98 -19.59
N SER A 48 -22.07 -9.34 -20.86
CA SER A 48 -20.80 -9.96 -21.25
C SER A 48 -19.62 -9.01 -21.08
N TRP A 49 -18.45 -9.57 -20.79
CA TRP A 49 -17.23 -8.80 -20.58
C TRP A 49 -16.78 -8.16 -21.90
N GLN A 50 -16.73 -6.83 -21.94
CA GLN A 50 -16.25 -6.08 -23.10
C GLN A 50 -14.91 -5.44 -22.80
N PHE A 51 -13.88 -5.76 -23.58
CA PHE A 51 -12.59 -5.10 -23.45
C PHE A 51 -12.68 -3.65 -23.96
N VAL A 52 -12.44 -2.68 -23.07
CA VAL A 52 -12.50 -1.24 -23.38
C VAL A 52 -11.13 -0.56 -23.28
N GLY A 53 -10.10 -1.32 -22.87
CA GLY A 53 -8.74 -0.84 -22.74
C GLY A 53 -8.64 0.37 -21.80
N LEU A 54 -7.95 1.42 -22.24
CA LEU A 54 -7.67 2.62 -21.44
C LEU A 54 -8.79 3.68 -21.46
N ARG A 55 -9.94 3.40 -22.08
CA ARG A 55 -11.01 4.39 -22.26
C ARG A 55 -11.52 4.93 -20.91
N TYR A 56 -11.73 4.06 -19.93
CA TYR A 56 -12.22 4.47 -18.60
C TYR A 56 -11.22 5.31 -17.83
N TYR A 57 -9.93 5.00 -17.94
CA TYR A 57 -8.88 5.83 -17.33
C TYR A 57 -8.91 7.25 -17.89
N LYS A 58 -8.99 7.42 -19.21
CA LYS A 58 -9.10 8.76 -19.83
C LYS A 58 -10.35 9.51 -19.34
N GLN A 59 -11.50 8.84 -19.33
CA GLN A 59 -12.77 9.42 -18.92
C GLN A 59 -12.75 9.91 -17.47
N ILE A 60 -12.22 9.09 -16.56
CA ILE A 60 -12.12 9.41 -15.13
C ILE A 60 -11.15 10.57 -14.90
N LEU A 61 -10.00 10.59 -15.59
CA LEU A 61 -9.01 11.67 -15.49
C LEU A 61 -9.52 13.02 -16.00
N THR A 62 -10.53 13.03 -16.88
CA THR A 62 -11.20 14.26 -17.33
C THR A 62 -12.43 14.64 -16.51
N ASN A 63 -12.86 13.80 -15.57
CA ASN A 63 -14.05 14.03 -14.76
C ASN A 63 -13.74 15.03 -13.63
N HIS A 64 -14.49 16.13 -13.59
CA HIS A 64 -14.27 17.20 -12.61
C HIS A 64 -14.48 16.75 -11.16
N ASP A 65 -15.52 15.96 -10.89
CA ASP A 65 -15.84 15.46 -9.55
C ASP A 65 -14.75 14.51 -9.04
N PHE A 66 -14.18 13.69 -9.94
CA PHE A 66 -13.08 12.80 -9.61
C PHE A 66 -11.81 13.60 -9.28
N LEU A 67 -11.46 14.59 -10.09
CA LEU A 67 -10.29 15.45 -9.85
C LEU A 67 -10.44 16.27 -8.56
N GLN A 68 -11.64 16.79 -8.29
CA GLN A 68 -11.96 17.48 -7.04
C GLN A 68 -11.80 16.54 -5.85
N SER A 69 -12.31 15.30 -5.95
CA SER A 69 -12.17 14.29 -4.90
C SER A 69 -10.70 13.96 -4.62
N ILE A 70 -9.88 13.76 -5.66
CA ILE A 70 -8.42 13.57 -5.51
C ILE A 70 -7.79 14.78 -4.81
N LYS A 71 -8.16 16.01 -5.20
CA LYS A 71 -7.61 17.22 -4.58
C LYS A 71 -7.95 17.30 -3.09
N VAL A 72 -9.19 17.00 -2.72
CA VAL A 72 -9.63 17.00 -1.32
C VAL A 72 -8.90 15.90 -0.54
N SER A 73 -8.87 14.67 -1.04
CA SER A 73 -8.17 13.55 -0.39
C SER A 73 -6.66 13.80 -0.26
N GLY A 74 -6.02 14.34 -1.30
CA GLY A 74 -4.60 14.67 -1.28
C GLY A 74 -4.27 15.80 -0.30
N THR A 75 -5.10 16.86 -0.28
CA THR A 75 -4.96 17.97 0.67
C THR A 75 -5.16 17.47 2.11
N PHE A 76 -6.18 16.64 2.34
CA PHE A 76 -6.42 16.00 3.63
C PHE A 76 -5.24 15.14 4.07
N ALA A 77 -4.77 14.22 3.21
CA ALA A 77 -3.64 13.36 3.51
C ALA A 77 -2.37 14.15 3.84
N PHE A 78 -2.09 15.22 3.09
CA PHE A 78 -0.95 16.11 3.35
C PHE A 78 -1.03 16.73 4.74
N PHE A 79 -2.14 17.37 5.10
CA PHE A 79 -2.29 18.01 6.40
C PHE A 79 -2.28 16.99 7.55
N VAL A 80 -2.86 15.80 7.36
CA VAL A 80 -2.82 14.73 8.35
C VAL A 80 -1.38 14.26 8.58
N VAL A 81 -0.61 13.99 7.53
CA VAL A 81 0.78 13.53 7.67
C VAL A 81 1.64 14.61 8.31
N VAL A 82 1.56 15.85 7.85
CA VAL A 82 2.32 16.98 8.42
C VAL A 82 1.94 17.21 9.88
N GLY A 83 0.64 17.22 10.19
CA GLY A 83 0.15 17.36 11.56
C GLY A 83 0.63 16.24 12.47
N ASN A 84 0.55 14.98 12.02
CA ASN A 84 1.05 13.82 12.76
C ASN A 84 2.56 13.89 13.00
N LEU A 85 3.34 14.35 12.03
CA LEU A 85 4.78 14.54 12.20
C LEU A 85 5.09 15.63 13.23
N ILE A 86 4.42 16.78 13.15
CA ILE A 86 4.62 17.88 14.10
C ILE A 86 4.27 17.41 15.51
N VAL A 87 3.06 16.87 15.71
CA VAL A 87 2.60 16.41 17.02
C VAL A 87 3.46 15.26 17.53
N GLY A 88 3.75 14.27 16.67
CA GLY A 88 4.57 13.12 17.01
C GLY A 88 5.99 13.51 17.44
N LEU A 89 6.62 14.46 16.74
CA LEU A 89 7.95 14.97 17.10
C LEU A 89 7.93 15.83 18.37
N LEU A 90 6.91 16.66 18.56
CA LEU A 90 6.74 17.43 19.80
C LEU A 90 6.59 16.49 21.00
N LEU A 91 5.74 15.47 20.89
CA LEU A 91 5.57 14.47 21.96
C LEU A 91 6.85 13.66 22.18
N ALA A 92 7.50 13.21 21.10
CA ALA A 92 8.76 12.48 21.19
C ALA A 92 9.87 13.31 21.85
N THR A 93 9.97 14.60 21.54
CA THR A 93 10.98 15.49 22.15
C THR A 93 10.68 15.75 23.62
N ILE A 94 9.42 15.96 24.02
CA ILE A 94 9.03 16.09 25.43
C ILE A 94 9.39 14.82 26.20
N LEU A 95 9.09 13.64 25.64
CA LEU A 95 9.37 12.35 26.27
C LEU A 95 10.87 12.02 26.31
N ASN A 96 11.62 12.43 25.29
CA ASN A 96 13.06 12.17 25.17
C ASN A 96 13.91 13.17 25.98
N GLN A 97 13.34 14.25 26.51
CA GLN A 97 14.02 15.03 27.53
C GLN A 97 14.24 14.11 28.74
N LYS A 98 15.46 14.10 29.28
CA LYS A 98 15.75 13.40 30.53
C LYS A 98 14.76 13.91 31.58
N ILE A 99 13.73 13.12 31.86
CA ILE A 99 12.78 13.44 32.91
C ILE A 99 13.62 13.49 34.18
N ARG A 100 13.88 14.70 34.68
CA ARG A 100 14.65 14.96 35.91
C ARG A 100 13.96 14.39 37.17
N PHE A 101 12.86 13.64 36.99
CA PHE A 101 12.08 12.94 38.01
C PHE A 101 12.17 11.41 37.92
N ALA A 102 12.94 10.84 37.00
CA ALA A 102 13.41 9.46 37.17
C ALA A 102 14.67 9.52 38.04
N THR A 103 14.51 9.03 39.28
CA THR A 103 15.44 9.00 40.41
C THR A 103 16.91 8.80 40.04
#